data_AF-A0A0Q9KBT4-F1
#
_entry.id   AF-A0A0Q9KBT4-F1
#
_cell.length_a   1.000
_cell.length_b   1.000
_cell.length_c   1.000
_cell.angle_alpha   90.00
_cell.angle_beta   90.00
_cell.angle_gamma   90.00
#
_symmetry.space_group_name_H-M   'P 1'
#
loop_
_entity.id
_entity.type
_entity.pdbx_description
1 polymer ?
#
loop_
_entity_poly.entity_id
_entity_poly.type
_entity_poly.pdbx_seq_one_letter_code
_entity_poly.pdbx_strand_id
1 'polypeptide(L)'
;MVMRITGMSSGMDIDGMVSKLMKAENMPIDNLNKQKTKNEWLQDSYRAINTAIYPLSEQSKQLQYNYNWPTASGTDGSGNPAFTQADKDAIYAKISSFISTYNDTSVALKSKLDETVERSFQPLTSDQKKAMNDDDIKNWEDKAKKGSLRGDTIVSKAYLDFRSDVTTEVTGITSTYKSLVDIGVTTGAYNKYDTSTAGKLYMDSTKLKAAIDADPQAAINLFTAHGTGTDRGIAQRIYEDAGNTMSEISKKAGSANGSYTSTYTSLGKKDYDLAQKISDMTEKLNKKEDHFYRMFSTMETAIAKGNSQMSWLQSQMG
;
A
#
# COMPACT_ATOMS: atom_id res chain seq x y z
N MET A 1 18.62 11.16 -38.50
CA MET A 1 18.60 12.51 -37.90
C MET A 1 18.20 13.48 -39.00
N VAL A 2 16.92 13.85 -39.05
CA VAL A 2 16.41 14.80 -40.05
C VAL A 2 16.96 16.17 -39.71
N MET A 3 17.56 16.88 -40.68
CA MET A 3 18.04 18.24 -40.47
C MET A 3 16.86 19.13 -40.07
N ARG A 4 16.87 19.62 -38.83
CA ARG A 4 15.92 20.61 -38.33
C ARG A 4 16.22 21.93 -39.04
N ILE A 5 15.54 22.17 -40.16
CA ILE A 5 15.58 23.47 -40.83
C ILE A 5 14.71 24.40 -39.99
N THR A 6 15.33 25.09 -39.05
CA THR A 6 14.71 26.15 -38.28
C THR A 6 14.48 27.36 -39.19
N GLY A 7 13.22 27.60 -39.57
CA GLY A 7 12.54 28.86 -39.92
C GLY A 7 13.29 30.06 -40.52
N MET A 8 14.43 29.90 -41.18
CA MET A 8 15.25 31.04 -41.64
C MET A 8 14.75 31.70 -42.94
N SER A 9 13.84 31.08 -43.71
CA SER A 9 13.43 31.62 -45.02
C SER A 9 12.04 32.28 -45.05
N SER A 10 11.13 31.89 -44.15
CA SER A 10 9.72 32.33 -44.19
C SER A 10 9.24 33.09 -42.95
N GLY A 11 9.99 33.07 -41.85
CA GLY A 11 9.57 33.62 -40.55
C GLY A 11 8.50 32.78 -39.84
N MET A 12 8.20 31.57 -40.33
CA MET A 12 7.22 30.66 -39.73
C MET A 12 7.81 29.95 -38.50
N ASP A 13 7.10 30.02 -37.37
CA ASP A 13 7.45 29.30 -36.14
C ASP A 13 7.08 27.80 -36.24
N ILE A 14 7.90 27.05 -36.98
CA ILE A 14 7.71 25.61 -37.21
C ILE A 14 7.75 24.85 -35.88
N ASP A 15 8.68 25.19 -34.99
CA ASP A 15 8.81 24.53 -33.69
C ASP A 15 7.58 24.74 -32.81
N GLY A 16 7.05 25.96 -32.76
CA GLY A 16 5.81 26.26 -32.04
C GLY A 16 4.58 25.59 -32.65
N MET A 17 4.49 25.48 -33.98
CA MET A 17 3.39 24.77 -34.65
C MET A 17 3.44 23.25 -34.39
N VAL A 18 4.61 22.64 -34.57
CA VAL A 18 4.81 21.21 -34.28
C VAL A 18 4.51 20.94 -32.81
N SER A 19 5.06 21.74 -31.88
CA SER A 19 4.78 21.60 -30.44
C SER A 19 3.28 21.64 -30.13
N LYS A 20 2.51 22.55 -30.73
CA LYS A 20 1.05 22.63 -30.55
C LYS A 20 0.33 21.37 -31.05
N LEU A 21 0.73 20.83 -32.20
CA LEU A 21 0.17 19.57 -32.73
C LEU A 21 0.53 18.39 -31.83
N MET A 22 1.78 18.34 -31.37
CA MET A 22 2.28 17.27 -30.50
C MET A 22 1.61 17.27 -29.12
N LYS A 23 1.19 18.42 -28.58
CA LYS A 23 0.44 18.47 -27.31
C LYS A 23 -0.83 17.64 -27.35
N ALA A 24 -1.59 17.72 -28.45
CA ALA A 24 -2.82 16.94 -28.58
C ALA A 24 -2.53 15.44 -28.71
N GLU A 25 -1.50 15.10 -29.49
CA GLU A 25 -1.07 13.73 -29.73
C GLU A 25 -0.41 13.07 -28.50
N ASN A 26 0.10 13.86 -27.56
CA ASN A 26 0.67 13.38 -26.29
C ASN A 26 -0.38 12.98 -25.25
N MET A 27 -1.61 13.52 -25.31
CA MET A 27 -2.64 13.29 -24.29
C MET A 27 -2.90 11.80 -23.97
N PRO A 28 -2.95 10.87 -24.95
CA PRO A 28 -3.13 9.46 -24.66
C PRO A 28 -1.97 8.85 -23.86
N ILE A 29 -0.73 9.27 -24.13
CA ILE A 29 0.45 8.81 -23.39
C ILE A 29 0.41 9.34 -21.96
N ASP A 30 0.06 10.61 -21.77
CA ASP A 30 -0.14 11.18 -20.45
C ASP A 30 -1.19 10.41 -19.63
N ASN A 31 -2.31 10.03 -20.26
CA ASN A 31 -3.33 9.23 -19.60
C ASN A 31 -2.83 7.83 -19.19
N LEU A 32 -1.96 7.21 -20.01
CA LEU A 32 -1.34 5.93 -19.65
C LEU A 32 -0.32 6.09 -18.52
N ASN A 33 0.49 7.15 -18.54
CA ASN A 33 1.42 7.47 -17.46
C ASN A 33 0.67 7.68 -16.14
N LYS A 34 -0.45 8.42 -16.16
CA LYS A 34 -1.31 8.59 -14.97
C LYS A 34 -1.85 7.26 -14.46
N GLN A 35 -2.30 6.38 -15.36
CA GLN A 35 -2.77 5.04 -14.97
C GLN A 35 -1.65 4.22 -14.32
N LYS A 36 -0.44 4.23 -14.89
CA LYS A 36 0.74 3.55 -14.35
C LYS A 36 1.09 4.08 -12.96
N THR A 37 1.20 5.40 -12.80
CA THR A 37 1.49 6.01 -11.48
C THR A 37 0.43 5.67 -10.43
N LYS A 38 -0.87 5.67 -10.80
CA LYS A 38 -1.94 5.26 -9.87
C LYS A 38 -1.80 3.78 -9.45
N ASN A 39 -1.42 2.92 -10.38
CA ASN A 39 -1.23 1.50 -10.09
C ASN A 39 0.01 1.26 -9.22
N GLU A 40 1.10 2.00 -9.44
CA GLU A 40 2.28 2.02 -8.56
C GLU A 40 1.94 2.47 -7.14
N TRP A 41 1.17 3.54 -6.97
CA TRP A 41 0.71 3.98 -5.65
C TRP A 41 -0.16 2.95 -4.94
N LEU A 42 -0.99 2.22 -5.71
CA LEU A 42 -1.75 1.10 -5.16
C LEU A 42 -0.83 -0.03 -4.71
N GLN A 43 0.23 -0.36 -5.48
CA GLN A 43 1.24 -1.33 -5.07
C GLN A 43 1.90 -0.91 -3.75
N ASP A 44 2.32 0.35 -3.64
CA ASP A 44 2.94 0.88 -2.42
C ASP A 44 2.01 0.80 -1.23
N SER A 45 0.73 1.10 -1.44
CA SER A 45 -0.27 1.04 -0.39
C SER A 45 -0.43 -0.39 0.14
N TYR A 46 -0.50 -1.39 -0.76
CA TYR A 46 -0.53 -2.80 -0.38
C TYR A 46 0.77 -3.23 0.33
N ARG A 47 1.94 -2.83 -0.16
CA ARG A 47 3.23 -3.13 0.47
C ARG A 47 3.34 -2.55 1.87
N ALA A 48 2.81 -1.33 2.09
CA ALA A 48 2.76 -0.71 3.39
C ALA A 48 1.88 -1.48 4.39
N ILE A 49 0.76 -2.07 3.91
CA ILE A 49 -0.04 -2.98 4.74
C ILE A 49 0.77 -4.21 5.17
N ASN A 50 1.52 -4.84 4.26
CA ASN A 50 2.42 -5.95 4.62
C ASN A 50 3.42 -5.55 5.69
N THR A 51 4.03 -4.37 5.56
CA THR A 51 4.94 -3.83 6.58
C THR A 51 4.25 -3.62 7.92
N ALA A 52 2.99 -3.19 7.95
CA ALA A 52 2.23 -2.98 9.18
C ALA A 52 1.76 -4.29 9.86
N ILE A 53 1.55 -5.36 9.08
CA ILE A 53 1.15 -6.69 9.59
C ILE A 53 2.36 -7.49 10.07
N TYR A 54 3.54 -7.28 9.47
CA TYR A 54 4.74 -8.07 9.74
C TYR A 54 5.11 -8.18 11.23
N PRO A 55 5.12 -7.11 12.05
CA PRO A 55 5.45 -7.22 13.47
C PRO A 55 4.47 -8.10 14.24
N LEU A 56 3.18 -7.99 13.94
CA LEU A 56 2.14 -8.80 14.56
C LEU A 56 2.31 -10.28 14.19
N SER A 57 2.61 -10.56 12.92
CA SER A 57 2.89 -11.92 12.44
C SER A 57 4.09 -12.54 13.16
N GLU A 58 5.23 -11.85 13.21
CA GLU A 58 6.44 -12.38 13.86
C GLU A 58 6.27 -12.53 15.38
N GLN A 59 5.62 -11.57 16.03
CA GLN A 59 5.35 -11.69 17.45
C GLN A 59 4.43 -12.87 17.75
N SER A 60 3.36 -13.06 16.97
CA SER A 60 2.43 -14.17 17.13
C SER A 60 3.11 -15.51 16.85
N LYS A 61 3.99 -15.56 15.84
CA LYS A 61 4.83 -16.72 15.57
C LYS A 61 5.69 -17.10 16.76
N GLN A 62 6.22 -16.13 17.52
CA GLN A 62 6.98 -16.42 18.73
C GLN A 62 6.04 -16.88 19.85
N LEU A 63 4.95 -16.15 20.11
CA LEU A 63 4.05 -16.42 21.23
C LEU A 63 3.28 -17.74 21.11
N GLN A 64 3.09 -18.29 19.90
CA GLN A 64 2.43 -19.59 19.75
C GLN A 64 3.26 -20.73 20.36
N TYR A 65 4.59 -20.60 20.44
CA TYR A 65 5.44 -21.67 20.95
C TYR A 65 5.72 -21.52 22.45
N ASN A 66 5.46 -22.59 23.20
CA ASN A 66 5.59 -22.60 24.65
C ASN A 66 6.99 -22.23 25.16
N TYR A 67 8.07 -22.58 24.43
CA TYR A 67 9.44 -22.29 24.83
C TYR A 67 9.79 -20.78 24.85
N ASN A 68 8.94 -19.92 24.24
CA ASN A 68 9.11 -18.46 24.27
C ASN A 68 8.47 -17.82 25.51
N TRP A 69 7.82 -18.62 26.36
CA TRP A 69 7.23 -18.18 27.62
C TRP A 69 8.11 -18.59 28.80
N PRO A 70 8.04 -17.86 29.92
CA PRO A 70 8.60 -18.35 31.19
C PRO A 70 8.04 -19.73 31.51
N THR A 71 8.88 -20.61 32.03
CA THR A 71 8.50 -21.97 32.41
C THR A 71 8.40 -22.08 33.92
N ALA A 72 7.42 -22.83 34.41
CA ALA A 72 7.29 -23.10 35.83
C ALA A 72 8.57 -23.77 36.39
N SER A 73 8.98 -23.34 37.58
CA SER A 73 10.18 -23.87 38.27
C SER A 73 9.88 -25.12 39.11
N GLY A 74 8.62 -25.55 39.16
CA GLY A 74 8.16 -26.69 39.94
C GLY A 74 6.64 -26.68 40.10
N THR A 75 6.15 -27.21 41.21
CA THR A 75 4.74 -27.11 41.63
C THR A 75 4.64 -26.34 42.95
N ASP A 76 3.55 -25.61 43.13
CA ASP A 76 3.21 -24.93 44.38
C ASP A 76 2.64 -25.91 45.41
N GLY A 77 2.33 -25.41 46.61
CA GLY A 77 1.74 -26.22 47.68
C GLY A 77 0.36 -26.81 47.36
N SER A 78 -0.26 -26.41 46.25
CA SER A 78 -1.55 -26.91 45.75
C SER A 78 -1.40 -27.83 44.53
N GLY A 79 -0.18 -28.13 44.10
CA GLY A 79 0.11 -28.95 42.92
C GLY A 79 -0.01 -28.22 41.58
N ASN A 80 -0.18 -26.88 41.57
CA ASN A 80 -0.20 -26.09 40.35
C ASN A 80 1.23 -25.73 39.91
N PRO A 81 1.49 -25.48 38.62
CA PRO A 81 2.80 -25.01 38.17
C PRO A 81 3.23 -23.72 38.88
N ALA A 82 4.41 -23.74 39.53
CA ALA A 82 4.93 -22.61 40.29
C ALA A 82 5.74 -21.64 39.42
N PHE A 83 5.36 -20.37 39.44
CA PHE A 83 6.05 -19.28 38.74
C PHE A 83 6.59 -18.25 39.73
N THR A 84 7.79 -17.73 39.48
CA THR A 84 8.35 -16.64 40.27
C THR A 84 7.68 -15.30 39.90
N GLN A 85 7.84 -14.27 40.73
CA GLN A 85 7.33 -12.94 40.38
C GLN A 85 7.94 -12.41 39.08
N ALA A 86 9.24 -12.67 38.85
CA ALA A 86 9.91 -12.27 37.61
C ALA A 86 9.30 -12.96 36.38
N ASP A 87 8.90 -14.22 36.49
CA ASP A 87 8.21 -14.94 35.41
C ASP A 87 6.85 -14.32 35.12
N LYS A 88 6.07 -14.01 36.16
CA LYS A 88 4.76 -13.34 36.04
C LYS A 88 4.87 -11.97 35.39
N ASP A 89 5.85 -11.17 35.77
CA ASP A 89 6.13 -9.87 35.17
C ASP A 89 6.51 -10.00 33.69
N ALA A 90 7.27 -11.04 33.33
CA ALA A 90 7.63 -11.34 31.95
C ALA A 90 6.42 -11.80 31.11
N ILE A 91 5.50 -12.60 31.67
CA ILE A 91 4.22 -12.98 31.04
C ILE A 91 3.39 -11.72 30.79
N TYR A 92 3.24 -10.85 31.79
CA TYR A 92 2.52 -9.58 31.66
C TYR A 92 3.11 -8.71 30.55
N ALA A 93 4.43 -8.58 30.49
CA ALA A 93 5.12 -7.78 29.47
C ALA A 93 4.88 -8.32 28.06
N LYS A 94 4.92 -9.65 27.87
CA LYS A 94 4.66 -10.30 26.58
C LYS A 94 3.21 -10.07 26.10
N ILE A 95 2.23 -10.27 26.98
CA ILE A 95 0.81 -10.04 26.67
C ILE A 95 0.55 -8.56 26.37
N SER A 96 1.09 -7.65 27.20
CA SER A 96 0.96 -6.20 26.98
C SER A 96 1.56 -5.76 25.65
N SER A 97 2.74 -6.28 25.31
CA SER A 97 3.40 -5.99 24.03
C SER A 97 2.57 -6.49 22.84
N PHE A 98 2.01 -7.71 22.92
CA PHE A 98 1.12 -8.23 21.88
C PHE A 98 -0.09 -7.34 21.66
N ILE A 99 -0.73 -6.89 22.74
CA ILE A 99 -1.90 -5.99 22.68
C ILE A 99 -1.54 -4.68 21.99
N SER A 100 -0.36 -4.12 22.30
CA SER A 100 0.13 -2.90 21.63
C SER A 100 0.32 -3.13 20.14
N THR A 101 1.05 -4.17 19.74
CA THR A 101 1.30 -4.49 18.33
C THR A 101 0.00 -4.73 17.57
N TYR A 102 -0.94 -5.47 18.16
CA TYR A 102 -2.27 -5.69 17.59
C TYR A 102 -3.03 -4.38 17.36
N ASN A 103 -3.00 -3.48 18.35
CA ASN A 103 -3.66 -2.18 18.25
C ASN A 103 -3.04 -1.31 17.15
N ASP A 104 -1.72 -1.28 17.05
CA ASP A 104 -1.00 -0.53 16.02
C ASP A 104 -1.33 -1.06 14.62
N THR A 105 -1.30 -2.38 14.42
CA THR A 105 -1.71 -3.02 13.17
C THR A 105 -3.17 -2.70 12.85
N SER A 106 -4.08 -2.85 13.82
CA SER A 106 -5.52 -2.59 13.63
C SER A 106 -5.79 -1.14 13.21
N VAL A 107 -5.09 -0.17 13.81
CA VAL A 107 -5.15 1.24 13.42
C VAL A 107 -4.64 1.45 12.01
N ALA A 108 -3.50 0.84 11.66
CA ALA A 108 -2.91 0.98 10.34
C ALA A 108 -3.85 0.46 9.23
N LEU A 109 -4.44 -0.73 9.43
CA LEU A 109 -5.42 -1.30 8.49
C LEU A 109 -6.66 -0.41 8.38
N LYS A 110 -7.24 -0.04 9.54
CA LYS A 110 -8.50 0.72 9.57
C LYS A 110 -8.35 2.11 8.98
N SER A 111 -7.24 2.79 9.25
CA SER A 111 -6.91 4.10 8.66
C SER A 111 -6.95 4.03 7.13
N LYS A 112 -6.32 3.03 6.53
CA LYS A 112 -6.31 2.85 5.06
C LYS A 112 -7.67 2.52 4.46
N LEU A 113 -8.52 1.82 5.22
CA LEU A 113 -9.89 1.52 4.79
C LEU A 113 -10.83 2.73 4.86
N ASP A 114 -10.58 3.67 5.79
CA ASP A 114 -11.44 4.83 6.06
C ASP A 114 -10.96 6.13 5.40
N GLU A 115 -9.75 6.15 4.83
CA GLU A 115 -9.22 7.31 4.13
C GLU A 115 -10.21 7.86 3.09
N THR A 116 -10.47 9.16 3.15
CA THR A 116 -11.33 9.84 2.17
C THR A 116 -10.59 9.99 0.85
N VAL A 117 -11.23 9.55 -0.23
CA VAL A 117 -10.69 9.65 -1.60
C VAL A 117 -10.86 11.09 -2.08
N GLU A 118 -9.74 11.77 -2.28
CA GLU A 118 -9.69 13.13 -2.81
C GLU A 118 -9.74 13.11 -4.35
N ARG A 119 -10.93 12.91 -4.92
CA ARG A 119 -11.12 12.68 -6.38
C ARG A 119 -10.57 13.79 -7.28
N SER A 120 -10.49 15.02 -6.78
CA SER A 120 -9.96 16.18 -7.49
C SER A 120 -8.45 16.10 -7.72
N PHE A 121 -7.74 15.24 -7.00
CA PHE A 121 -6.30 15.04 -7.14
C PHE A 121 -6.04 13.79 -7.97
N GLN A 122 -5.48 13.99 -9.16
CA GLN A 122 -5.06 12.92 -10.08
C GLN A 122 -3.54 12.93 -10.21
N PRO A 123 -2.89 11.83 -10.63
CA PRO A 123 -1.48 11.84 -10.93
C PRO A 123 -1.12 12.96 -11.91
N LEU A 124 -0.06 13.71 -11.59
CA LEU A 124 0.41 14.83 -12.39
C LEU A 124 1.12 14.33 -13.65
N THR A 125 0.90 14.99 -14.78
CA THR A 125 1.72 14.78 -15.99
C THR A 125 3.13 15.32 -15.79
N SER A 126 4.06 14.89 -16.64
CA SER A 126 5.43 15.42 -16.64
C SER A 126 5.46 16.93 -16.79
N ASP A 127 4.59 17.51 -17.61
CA ASP A 127 4.51 18.96 -17.82
C ASP A 127 3.91 19.68 -16.60
N GLN A 128 2.91 19.10 -15.94
CA GLN A 128 2.37 19.65 -14.69
C GLN A 128 3.42 19.64 -13.59
N LYS A 129 4.20 18.56 -13.45
CA LYS A 129 5.30 18.49 -12.48
C LYS A 129 6.36 19.56 -12.75
N LYS A 130 6.77 19.75 -14.01
CA LYS A 130 7.74 20.81 -14.37
C LYS A 130 7.25 22.23 -14.08
N ALA A 131 5.94 22.44 -14.06
CA ALA A 131 5.31 23.74 -13.79
C ALA A 131 5.06 23.99 -12.29
N MET A 132 5.34 23.03 -11.42
CA MET A 132 5.12 23.09 -9.97
C MET A 132 6.46 23.00 -9.23
N ASN A 133 6.52 23.54 -8.01
CA ASN A 133 7.67 23.30 -7.13
C ASN A 133 7.54 21.94 -6.42
N ASP A 134 8.64 21.47 -5.84
CA ASP A 134 8.72 20.13 -5.22
C ASP A 134 7.75 19.95 -4.05
N ASP A 135 7.53 20.98 -3.23
CA ASP A 135 6.62 20.91 -2.08
C ASP A 135 5.15 20.78 -2.54
N ASP A 136 4.76 21.52 -3.57
CA ASP A 136 3.42 21.44 -4.16
C ASP A 136 3.19 20.08 -4.82
N ILE A 137 4.20 19.54 -5.51
CA ILE A 137 4.14 18.18 -6.09
C ILE A 137 3.93 17.16 -4.98
N LYS A 138 4.72 17.22 -3.91
CA LYS A 138 4.60 16.30 -2.78
C LYS A 138 3.23 16.36 -2.13
N ASN A 139 2.76 17.57 -1.80
CA ASN A 139 1.44 17.78 -1.20
C ASN A 139 0.31 17.29 -2.12
N TRP A 140 0.47 17.46 -3.44
CA TRP A 140 -0.48 16.97 -4.43
C TRP A 140 -0.51 15.45 -4.49
N GLU A 141 0.65 14.81 -4.58
CA GLU A 141 0.76 13.35 -4.62
C GLU A 141 0.27 12.71 -3.32
N ASP A 142 0.54 13.30 -2.16
CA ASP A 142 0.04 12.83 -0.88
C ASP A 142 -1.49 12.85 -0.82
N LYS A 143 -2.13 13.89 -1.38
CA LYS A 143 -3.59 13.94 -1.52
C LYS A 143 -4.10 12.92 -2.54
N ALA A 144 -3.41 12.77 -3.67
CA ALA A 144 -3.81 11.86 -4.74
C ALA A 144 -3.69 10.37 -4.36
N LYS A 145 -2.79 10.03 -3.43
CA LYS A 145 -2.60 8.68 -2.89
C LYS A 145 -3.68 8.26 -1.88
N LYS A 146 -4.35 9.22 -1.21
CA LYS A 146 -5.32 8.93 -0.15
C LYS A 146 -6.49 8.08 -0.65
N GLY A 147 -6.85 7.09 0.16
CA GLY A 147 -7.99 6.21 -0.09
C GLY A 147 -7.77 5.23 -1.25
N SER A 148 -6.51 4.99 -1.64
CA SER A 148 -6.14 3.96 -2.61
C SER A 148 -6.66 2.56 -2.23
N LEU A 149 -6.75 2.29 -0.92
CA LEU A 149 -7.24 1.04 -0.33
C LEU A 149 -8.60 1.19 0.36
N ARG A 150 -9.32 2.29 0.10
CA ARG A 150 -10.63 2.52 0.71
C ARG A 150 -11.59 1.39 0.34
N GLY A 151 -12.07 0.65 1.33
CA GLY A 151 -12.96 -0.50 1.14
C GLY A 151 -12.30 -1.69 0.42
N ASP A 152 -10.97 -1.77 0.41
CA ASP A 152 -10.27 -2.91 -0.18
C ASP A 152 -10.64 -4.22 0.52
N THR A 153 -10.93 -5.26 -0.27
CA THR A 153 -11.43 -6.54 0.24
C THR A 153 -10.39 -7.33 1.02
N ILE A 154 -9.11 -7.31 0.60
CA ILE A 154 -8.04 -8.06 1.27
C ILE A 154 -7.78 -7.41 2.65
N VAL A 155 -7.64 -6.09 2.67
CA VAL A 155 -7.37 -5.34 3.90
C VAL A 155 -8.58 -5.38 4.85
N SER A 156 -9.81 -5.30 4.32
CA SER A 156 -11.03 -5.40 5.13
C SER A 156 -11.18 -6.79 5.74
N LYS A 157 -10.90 -7.84 4.96
CA LYS A 157 -10.93 -9.23 5.46
C LYS A 157 -9.91 -9.43 6.57
N ALA A 158 -8.65 -9.03 6.35
CA ALA A 158 -7.60 -9.13 7.36
C ALA A 158 -7.95 -8.41 8.67
N TYR A 159 -8.51 -7.19 8.58
CA TYR A 159 -8.97 -6.45 9.76
C TYR A 159 -10.05 -7.20 10.54
N LEU A 160 -11.01 -7.83 9.84
CA LEU A 160 -12.08 -8.60 10.47
C LEU A 160 -11.58 -9.92 11.05
N ASP A 161 -10.71 -10.63 10.35
CA ASP A 161 -10.12 -11.90 10.79
C ASP A 161 -9.31 -11.68 12.08
N PHE A 162 -8.41 -10.68 12.11
CA PHE A 162 -7.62 -10.38 13.31
C PHE A 162 -8.50 -10.00 14.50
N ARG A 163 -9.59 -9.29 14.26
CA ARG A 163 -10.57 -9.00 15.31
C ARG A 163 -11.26 -10.27 15.81
N SER A 164 -11.64 -11.17 14.91
CA SER A 164 -12.22 -12.47 15.26
C SER A 164 -11.25 -13.31 16.08
N ASP A 165 -9.98 -13.34 15.71
CA ASP A 165 -8.95 -14.16 16.35
C ASP A 165 -8.74 -13.82 17.83
N VAL A 166 -8.75 -12.53 18.17
CA VAL A 166 -8.53 -12.06 19.55
C VAL A 166 -9.81 -12.06 20.40
N THR A 167 -11.00 -12.16 19.79
CA THR A 167 -12.28 -12.13 20.50
C THR A 167 -12.94 -13.49 20.66
N THR A 168 -12.61 -14.44 19.80
CA THR A 168 -13.19 -15.78 19.82
C THR A 168 -12.54 -16.63 20.91
N GLU A 169 -13.35 -17.34 21.70
CA GLU A 169 -12.88 -18.24 22.75
C GLU A 169 -11.94 -19.34 22.22
N VAL A 170 -10.98 -19.76 23.05
CA VAL A 170 -10.11 -20.89 22.80
C VAL A 170 -10.74 -22.14 23.42
N THR A 171 -11.24 -23.04 22.58
CA THR A 171 -11.94 -24.26 23.02
C THR A 171 -10.99 -25.42 23.32
N GLY A 172 -9.75 -25.34 22.83
CA GLY A 172 -8.73 -26.38 22.94
C GLY A 172 -8.00 -26.42 24.29
N ILE A 173 -8.43 -25.62 25.26
CA ILE A 173 -7.82 -25.52 26.59
C ILE A 173 -8.84 -25.90 27.66
N THR A 174 -8.38 -26.68 28.63
CA THR A 174 -9.13 -27.03 29.85
C THR A 174 -8.70 -26.12 31.00
N SER A 175 -8.79 -24.79 30.80
CA SER A 175 -8.42 -23.77 31.79
C SER A 175 -9.59 -22.84 32.14
N THR A 176 -9.44 -22.12 33.26
CA THR A 176 -10.40 -21.10 33.72
C THR A 176 -10.56 -19.95 32.74
N TYR A 177 -9.47 -19.55 32.08
CA TYR A 177 -9.49 -18.51 31.07
C TYR A 177 -9.68 -19.14 29.70
N LYS A 178 -10.68 -18.67 28.94
CA LYS A 178 -10.98 -19.09 27.56
C LYS A 178 -10.86 -17.94 26.57
N SER A 179 -10.80 -16.71 27.03
CA SER A 179 -10.73 -15.51 26.21
C SER A 179 -9.84 -14.43 26.84
N LEU A 180 -9.51 -13.41 26.05
CA LEU A 180 -8.83 -12.20 26.54
C LEU A 180 -9.66 -11.45 27.60
N VAL A 181 -10.99 -11.54 27.54
CA VAL A 181 -11.88 -10.87 28.49
C VAL A 181 -11.71 -11.43 29.90
N ASP A 182 -11.48 -12.74 30.01
CA ASP A 182 -11.29 -13.43 31.31
C ASP A 182 -10.04 -12.95 32.05
N ILE A 183 -9.05 -12.44 31.31
CA ILE A 183 -7.81 -11.87 31.85
C ILE A 183 -7.83 -10.33 31.85
N GLY A 184 -9.00 -9.69 31.70
CA GLY A 184 -9.14 -8.24 31.79
C GLY A 184 -8.78 -7.45 30.52
N VAL A 185 -8.72 -8.11 29.36
CA VAL A 185 -8.46 -7.47 28.07
C VAL A 185 -9.75 -7.48 27.25
N THR A 186 -10.32 -6.31 27.04
CA THR A 186 -11.66 -6.14 26.44
C THR A 186 -11.58 -5.44 25.09
N THR A 187 -12.70 -5.40 24.36
CA THR A 187 -12.83 -4.55 23.17
C THR A 187 -13.61 -3.29 23.52
N GLY A 188 -13.28 -2.19 22.82
CA GLY A 188 -14.00 -0.93 23.01
C GLY A 188 -15.45 -1.04 22.57
N ALA A 189 -16.32 -0.26 23.22
CA ALA A 189 -17.69 -0.10 22.76
C ALA A 189 -17.70 0.37 21.30
N TYR A 190 -18.59 -0.20 20.49
CA TYR A 190 -18.75 0.23 19.11
C TYR A 190 -19.14 1.72 19.07
N ASN A 191 -18.25 2.56 18.54
CA ASN A 191 -18.54 3.97 18.28
C ASN A 191 -18.71 4.19 16.77
N LYS A 192 -19.96 4.36 16.34
CA LYS A 192 -20.30 4.65 14.93
C LYS A 192 -19.77 5.99 14.43
N TYR A 193 -19.36 6.90 15.33
CA TYR A 193 -18.87 8.24 15.02
C TYR A 193 -17.35 8.36 15.14
N ASP A 194 -16.65 7.35 15.67
CA ASP A 194 -15.19 7.33 15.80
C ASP A 194 -14.63 5.95 15.45
N THR A 195 -14.28 5.79 14.18
CA THR A 195 -13.73 4.54 13.66
C THR A 195 -12.28 4.28 14.12
N SER A 196 -11.60 5.28 14.72
CA SER A 196 -10.24 5.14 15.26
C SER A 196 -10.18 4.29 16.54
N THR A 197 -11.34 4.05 17.17
CA THR A 197 -11.51 3.18 18.35
C THR A 197 -11.98 1.78 17.97
N ALA A 198 -12.47 1.59 16.75
CA ALA A 198 -13.08 0.35 16.32
C ALA A 198 -12.03 -0.77 16.21
N GLY A 199 -12.25 -1.86 16.96
CA GLY A 199 -11.42 -3.06 16.90
C GLY A 199 -10.16 -3.01 17.76
N LYS A 200 -9.96 -1.96 18.56
CA LYS A 200 -8.87 -1.93 19.56
C LYS A 200 -9.17 -2.81 20.76
N LEU A 201 -8.10 -3.38 21.31
CA LEU A 201 -8.07 -4.02 22.62
C LEU A 201 -7.74 -2.99 23.70
N TYR A 202 -8.49 -3.06 24.80
CA TYR A 202 -8.36 -2.23 25.99
C TYR A 202 -7.99 -3.13 27.16
N MET A 203 -6.80 -2.91 27.69
CA MET A 203 -6.22 -3.71 28.77
C MET A 203 -6.47 -3.04 30.12
N ASP A 204 -7.09 -3.77 31.04
CA ASP A 204 -7.10 -3.43 32.47
C ASP A 204 -5.85 -4.06 33.12
N SER A 205 -4.82 -3.25 33.33
CA SER A 205 -3.54 -3.69 33.89
C SER A 205 -3.68 -4.35 35.26
N THR A 206 -4.67 -3.95 36.06
CA THR A 206 -4.90 -4.51 37.40
C THR A 206 -5.51 -5.90 37.29
N LYS A 207 -6.54 -6.06 36.45
CA LYS A 207 -7.16 -7.37 36.22
C LYS A 207 -6.22 -8.35 35.54
N LEU A 208 -5.42 -7.89 34.58
CA LEU A 208 -4.45 -8.75 33.90
C LEU A 208 -3.40 -9.26 34.87
N LYS A 209 -2.85 -8.40 35.73
CA LYS A 209 -1.91 -8.83 36.79
C LYS A 209 -2.56 -9.82 37.75
N ALA A 210 -3.77 -9.54 38.23
CA ALA A 210 -4.49 -10.44 39.12
C ALA A 210 -4.75 -11.82 38.47
N ALA A 211 -5.11 -11.85 37.18
CA ALA A 211 -5.35 -13.08 36.45
C ALA A 211 -4.05 -13.91 36.28
N ILE A 212 -2.95 -13.25 35.93
CA ILE A 212 -1.61 -13.88 35.84
C ILE A 212 -1.16 -14.35 37.22
N ASP A 213 -1.42 -13.59 38.29
CA ASP A 213 -1.05 -13.97 39.64
C ASP A 213 -1.76 -15.22 40.12
N ALA A 214 -3.02 -15.39 39.74
CA ALA A 214 -3.87 -16.52 40.10
C ALA A 214 -3.55 -17.78 39.29
N ASP A 215 -3.35 -17.67 37.98
CA ASP A 215 -3.03 -18.82 37.11
C ASP A 215 -2.19 -18.39 35.89
N PRO A 216 -0.85 -18.32 36.05
CA PRO A 216 0.05 -17.90 34.97
C PRO A 216 0.01 -18.87 33.77
N GLN A 217 -0.14 -20.17 34.02
CA GLN A 217 -0.15 -21.17 32.96
C GLN A 217 -1.43 -21.08 32.12
N ALA A 218 -2.59 -20.84 32.73
CA ALA A 218 -3.82 -20.59 31.98
C ALA A 218 -3.71 -19.35 31.08
N ALA A 219 -3.06 -18.28 31.55
CA ALA A 219 -2.83 -17.09 30.75
C ALA A 219 -1.92 -17.38 29.53
N ILE A 220 -0.88 -18.20 29.69
CA ILE A 220 -0.01 -18.65 28.60
C ILE A 220 -0.79 -19.51 27.59
N ASN A 221 -1.61 -20.45 28.09
CA ASN A 221 -2.35 -21.40 27.26
C ASN A 221 -3.32 -20.74 26.27
N LEU A 222 -3.86 -19.56 26.59
CA LEU A 222 -4.67 -18.76 25.64
C LEU A 222 -3.92 -18.47 24.33
N PHE A 223 -2.60 -18.31 24.39
CA PHE A 223 -1.78 -18.00 23.23
C PHE A 223 -1.17 -19.25 22.60
N THR A 224 -0.76 -20.24 23.40
CA THR A 224 0.03 -21.40 22.96
C THR A 224 -0.77 -22.64 22.58
N ALA A 225 -2.09 -22.65 22.78
CA ALA A 225 -2.91 -23.79 22.40
C ALA A 225 -2.74 -24.13 20.91
N HIS A 226 -2.52 -25.42 20.61
CA HIS A 226 -2.38 -25.91 19.26
C HIS A 226 -3.54 -26.82 18.89
N GLY A 227 -4.11 -26.59 17.71
CA GLY A 227 -5.26 -27.35 17.26
C GLY A 227 -5.77 -26.88 15.91
N THR A 228 -7.07 -27.04 15.69
CA THR A 228 -7.76 -26.59 14.47
C THR A 228 -8.97 -25.74 14.85
N GLY A 229 -9.44 -24.87 13.95
CA GLY A 229 -10.62 -24.04 14.22
C GLY A 229 -10.47 -23.19 15.48
N THR A 230 -11.40 -23.33 16.43
CA THR A 230 -11.41 -22.61 17.72
C THR A 230 -10.51 -23.26 18.77
N ASP A 231 -9.94 -24.45 18.52
CA ASP A 231 -9.00 -25.08 19.45
C ASP A 231 -7.63 -24.42 19.43
N ARG A 232 -7.30 -23.72 18.34
CA ARG A 232 -6.09 -22.92 18.20
C ARG A 232 -6.07 -21.79 19.22
N GLY A 233 -4.91 -21.52 19.81
CA GLY A 233 -4.65 -20.34 20.62
C GLY A 233 -4.58 -19.08 19.78
N ILE A 234 -4.68 -17.93 20.44
CA ILE A 234 -4.75 -16.60 19.80
C ILE A 234 -3.52 -16.36 18.91
N ALA A 235 -2.32 -16.76 19.36
CA ALA A 235 -1.10 -16.52 18.63
C ALA A 235 -1.01 -17.37 17.35
N GLN A 236 -1.48 -18.62 17.37
CA GLN A 236 -1.53 -19.45 16.16
C GLN A 236 -2.51 -18.88 15.14
N ARG A 237 -3.71 -18.47 15.57
CA ARG A 237 -4.73 -17.89 14.67
C ARG A 237 -4.22 -16.64 13.96
N ILE A 238 -3.70 -15.68 14.74
CA ILE A 238 -3.15 -14.44 14.19
C ILE A 238 -1.97 -14.73 13.27
N TYR A 239 -1.07 -15.66 13.64
CA TYR A 239 0.07 -15.99 12.79
C TYR A 239 -0.37 -16.55 11.43
N GLU A 240 -1.34 -17.47 11.42
CA GLU A 240 -1.88 -18.07 10.20
C GLU A 240 -2.60 -17.02 9.33
N ASP A 241 -3.50 -16.23 9.90
CA ASP A 241 -4.28 -15.25 9.14
C ASP A 241 -3.44 -14.05 8.69
N ALA A 242 -2.44 -13.64 9.48
CA ALA A 242 -1.46 -12.64 9.08
C ALA A 242 -0.58 -13.15 7.93
N GLY A 243 -0.10 -14.40 8.03
CA GLY A 243 0.66 -15.05 6.97
C GLY A 243 -0.14 -15.19 5.66
N ASN A 244 -1.41 -15.59 5.76
CA ASN A 244 -2.32 -15.69 4.62
C ASN A 244 -2.53 -14.33 3.95
N THR A 245 -2.86 -13.31 4.74
CA THR A 245 -3.03 -11.93 4.25
C THR A 245 -1.76 -11.44 3.56
N MET A 246 -0.60 -11.62 4.20
CA MET A 246 0.67 -11.19 3.65
C MET A 246 1.02 -11.89 2.33
N SER A 247 0.65 -13.16 2.20
CA SER A 247 0.80 -13.95 0.97
C SER A 247 -0.10 -13.41 -0.16
N GLU A 248 -1.37 -13.11 0.14
CA GLU A 248 -2.29 -12.52 -0.83
C GLU A 248 -1.80 -11.16 -1.33
N ILE A 249 -1.37 -10.29 -0.41
CA ILE A 249 -0.79 -8.99 -0.73
C ILE A 249 0.49 -9.15 -1.56
N SER A 250 1.35 -10.13 -1.22
CA SER A 250 2.58 -10.39 -1.98
C SER A 250 2.28 -10.85 -3.41
N LYS A 251 1.26 -11.68 -3.62
CA LYS A 251 0.78 -12.05 -4.98
C LYS A 251 0.18 -10.84 -5.71
N LYS A 252 -0.46 -9.92 -4.98
CA LYS A 252 -1.08 -8.72 -5.54
C LYS A 252 -0.03 -7.70 -6.00
N ALA A 253 0.89 -7.33 -5.12
CA ALA A 253 1.76 -6.14 -5.24
C ALA A 253 3.27 -6.43 -5.08
N GLY A 254 3.67 -7.65 -4.74
CA GLY A 254 5.07 -8.02 -4.50
C GLY A 254 5.58 -7.61 -3.11
N SER A 255 6.89 -7.72 -2.92
CA SER A 255 7.57 -7.31 -1.68
C SER A 255 7.82 -5.80 -1.65
N ALA A 256 8.11 -5.25 -0.46
CA ALA A 256 8.34 -3.82 -0.25
C ALA A 256 9.38 -3.21 -1.22
N ASN A 257 10.44 -3.96 -1.56
CA ASN A 257 11.51 -3.54 -2.46
C ASN A 257 11.46 -4.23 -3.83
N GLY A 258 10.33 -4.86 -4.17
CA GLY A 258 10.15 -5.55 -5.44
C GLY A 258 9.96 -4.59 -6.62
N SER A 259 10.32 -5.07 -7.82
CA SER A 259 10.06 -4.31 -9.05
C SER A 259 8.57 -4.03 -9.24
N TYR A 260 8.23 -2.78 -9.58
CA TYR A 260 6.86 -2.38 -9.93
C TYR A 260 6.34 -3.11 -11.15
N THR A 261 7.20 -3.60 -12.04
CA THR A 261 6.80 -4.29 -13.28
C THR A 261 7.00 -5.80 -13.20
N SER A 262 7.02 -6.37 -11.99
CA SER A 262 7.15 -7.82 -11.80
C SER A 262 5.93 -8.55 -12.37
N THR A 263 6.15 -9.38 -13.40
CA THR A 263 5.11 -10.16 -14.07
C THR A 263 4.54 -11.30 -13.23
N TYR A 264 5.19 -11.62 -12.11
CA TYR A 264 4.71 -12.60 -11.12
C TYR A 264 3.62 -12.03 -10.20
N THR A 265 3.37 -10.72 -10.23
CA THR A 265 2.37 -10.05 -9.39
C THR A 265 1.24 -9.49 -10.23
N SER A 266 0.02 -9.44 -9.68
CA SER A 266 -1.14 -8.98 -10.43
C SER A 266 -1.04 -7.52 -10.85
N LEU A 267 -0.55 -6.64 -9.97
CA LEU A 267 -0.38 -5.23 -10.26
C LEU A 267 0.87 -4.99 -11.09
N GLY A 268 1.95 -5.75 -10.87
CA GLY A 268 3.17 -5.57 -11.63
C GLY A 268 3.07 -6.04 -13.07
N LYS A 269 2.26 -7.06 -13.36
CA LYS A 269 1.90 -7.41 -14.74
C LYS A 269 1.17 -6.25 -15.44
N LYS A 270 0.24 -5.57 -14.75
CA LYS A 270 -0.46 -4.41 -15.33
C LYS A 270 0.50 -3.26 -15.61
N ASP A 271 1.43 -2.97 -14.70
CA ASP A 271 2.44 -1.93 -14.93
C ASP A 271 3.41 -2.28 -16.06
N TYR A 272 3.75 -3.56 -16.21
CA TYR A 272 4.52 -4.04 -17.35
C TYR A 272 3.78 -3.79 -18.68
N ASP A 273 2.50 -4.19 -18.76
CA ASP A 273 1.68 -4.01 -19.97
C ASP A 273 1.47 -2.52 -20.30
N LEU A 274 1.24 -1.68 -19.28
CA LEU A 274 1.17 -0.23 -19.43
C LEU A 274 2.49 0.34 -19.94
N ALA A 275 3.63 -0.09 -19.39
CA ALA A 275 4.95 0.36 -19.83
C ALA A 275 5.23 0.01 -21.30
N GLN A 276 4.88 -1.21 -21.74
CA GLN A 276 4.99 -1.61 -23.15
C GLN A 276 4.12 -0.70 -24.04
N LYS A 277 2.86 -0.49 -23.65
CA LYS A 277 1.94 0.38 -24.42
C LYS A 277 2.44 1.83 -24.49
N ILE A 278 2.98 2.36 -23.39
CA ILE A 278 3.59 3.70 -23.36
C ILE A 278 4.78 3.76 -24.33
N SER A 279 5.63 2.73 -24.35
CA SER A 279 6.78 2.64 -25.25
C SER A 279 6.35 2.66 -26.72
N ASP A 280 5.41 1.79 -27.10
CA ASP A 280 4.88 1.71 -28.47
C ASP A 280 4.24 3.03 -28.92
N MET A 281 3.49 3.67 -28.04
CA MET A 281 2.84 4.94 -28.33
C MET A 281 3.83 6.08 -28.44
N THR A 282 4.89 6.08 -27.62
CA THR A 282 5.98 7.06 -27.71
C THR A 282 6.71 6.94 -29.05
N GLU A 283 6.97 5.71 -29.52
CA GLU A 283 7.60 5.52 -30.84
C GLU A 283 6.71 6.04 -31.97
N LYS A 284 5.40 5.76 -31.93
CA LYS A 284 4.44 6.29 -32.91
C LYS A 284 4.37 7.81 -32.89
N LEU A 285 4.41 8.39 -31.69
CA LEU A 285 4.39 9.83 -31.49
C LEU A 285 5.64 10.48 -32.11
N ASN A 286 6.83 9.94 -31.87
CA ASN A 286 8.08 10.43 -32.45
C ASN A 286 8.04 10.39 -34.00
N LYS A 287 7.47 9.32 -34.57
CA LYS A 287 7.28 9.22 -36.04
C LYS A 287 6.32 10.29 -36.58
N LYS A 288 5.27 10.65 -35.82
CA LYS A 288 4.35 11.74 -36.17
C LYS A 288 5.03 13.10 -36.08
N GLU A 289 5.84 13.33 -35.04
CA GLU A 289 6.63 14.55 -34.89
C GLU A 289 7.55 14.77 -36.10
N ASP A 290 8.32 13.74 -36.44
CA ASP A 290 9.19 13.73 -37.63
C ASP A 290 8.40 13.99 -38.93
N HIS A 291 7.18 13.46 -39.03
CA HIS A 291 6.31 13.71 -40.17
C HIS A 291 5.87 15.18 -40.24
N PHE A 292 5.45 15.78 -39.12
CA PHE A 292 5.08 17.19 -39.08
C PHE A 292 6.26 18.09 -39.44
N TYR A 293 7.45 17.81 -38.90
CA TYR A 293 8.67 18.54 -39.29
C TYR A 293 8.97 18.47 -40.78
N ARG A 294 8.86 17.28 -41.40
CA ARG A 294 9.04 17.12 -42.86
C ARG A 294 7.98 17.89 -43.65
N MET A 295 6.72 17.84 -43.22
CA MET A 295 5.62 18.55 -43.87
C MET A 295 5.85 20.08 -43.85
N PHE A 296 6.16 20.65 -42.69
CA PHE A 296 6.42 22.09 -42.57
C PHE A 296 7.67 22.54 -43.32
N SER A 297 8.75 21.75 -43.31
CA SER A 297 9.96 22.06 -44.10
C SER A 297 9.69 22.03 -45.61
N THR A 298 8.84 21.12 -46.08
CA THR A 298 8.42 21.06 -47.48
C THR A 298 7.56 22.28 -47.84
N MET A 299 6.64 22.69 -46.95
CA MET A 299 5.83 23.89 -47.13
C MET A 299 6.69 25.16 -47.15
N GLU A 300 7.70 25.27 -46.29
CA GLU A 300 8.65 26.39 -46.29
C GLU A 300 9.42 26.46 -47.62
N THR A 301 9.89 25.31 -48.12
CA THR A 301 10.56 25.23 -49.42
C THR A 301 9.63 25.66 -50.56
N ALA A 302 8.36 25.28 -50.52
CA ALA A 302 7.36 25.67 -51.51
C ALA A 302 7.07 27.17 -51.46
N ILE A 303 6.95 27.76 -50.26
CA ILE A 303 6.76 29.21 -50.06
C ILE A 303 7.98 29.99 -50.57
N ALA A 304 9.20 29.55 -50.24
CA ALA A 304 10.42 30.18 -50.71
C ALA A 304 10.51 30.19 -52.25
N LYS A 305 10.15 29.07 -52.89
CA LYS A 305 10.06 28.97 -54.36
C LYS A 305 8.98 29.90 -54.92
N GLY A 306 7.78 29.91 -54.33
CA GLY A 306 6.69 30.81 -54.75
C GLY A 306 7.05 32.29 -54.65
N ASN A 307 7.70 32.70 -53.56
CA ASN A 307 8.20 34.06 -53.38
C ASN A 307 9.25 34.41 -54.44
N SER A 308 10.19 33.51 -54.73
CA SER A 308 11.20 33.74 -55.77
C SER A 308 10.59 33.90 -57.17
N GLN A 309 9.56 33.13 -57.50
CA GLN A 309 8.82 33.25 -58.76
C GLN A 309 8.03 34.55 -58.85
N MET A 310 7.37 34.97 -57.76
CA MET A 310 6.64 36.24 -57.71
C MET A 310 7.58 37.44 -57.88
N SER A 311 8.74 37.44 -57.22
CA SER A 311 9.75 38.48 -57.38
C SER A 311 10.28 38.54 -58.82
N TRP A 312 10.49 37.38 -59.46
CA TRP A 312 10.86 37.31 -60.87
C TRP A 312 9.78 37.89 -61.79
N LEU A 313 8.51 37.55 -61.58
CA LEU A 313 7.37 38.11 -62.34
C LEU A 313 7.23 39.62 -62.14
N GLN A 314 7.36 40.11 -60.91
CA GLN A 314 7.31 41.56 -60.63
C GLN A 314 8.45 42.31 -61.32
N SER A 315 9.66 41.74 -61.34
CA SER A 315 10.80 42.33 -62.05
C SER A 315 10.63 42.36 -63.58
N GLN A 316 9.66 41.62 -64.13
CA GLN A 316 9.41 41.54 -65.57
C GLN A 316 8.16 42.35 -65.99
N MET A 317 7.36 42.77 -65.02
CA MET A 317 6.17 43.62 -65.20
C MET A 317 6.41 45.10 -64.85
N GLY A 318 7.53 45.43 -64.21
CA GLY A 318 8.01 46.80 -64.00
C GLY A 318 9.08 47.18 -65.02
#